data_AF-A0AAU9QUS4-F1
#
_entry.id   AF-A0AAU9QUS4-F1
#
_cell.length_a   1.000
_cell.length_b   1.000
_cell.length_c   1.000
_cell.angle_alpha   90.00
_cell.angle_beta   90.00
_cell.angle_gamma   90.00
#
_symmetry.space_group_name_H-M   'P 1'
#
loop_
_entity.id
_entity.type
_entity.pdbx_description
1 polymer ?
#
loop_
_entity_poly.entity_id
_entity_poly.type
_entity_poly.pdbx_seq_one_letter_code
_entity_poly.pdbx_strand_id
1 'polypeptide(L)'
;MESRLSLQAQTNSDDITPEYALFNPIELDHLIEKAKAILDWGDTSIKYIAIVQDVECDFIDGDGDVNNERYPQWFPSVLHVNQYGVNIVFEHHDSGHEMFFEYAPKHKAALHVKADCPNCEDYLEFESAPGMFIRNKYLCRNCGCELSIPEYQSLQRKQVTEKQ
;
A
#
# COMPACT_ATOMS: atom_id res chain seq x y z
N MET A 1 18.52 15.78 11.65
CA MET A 1 18.51 14.45 11.00
C MET A 1 17.07 14.12 10.71
N GLU A 2 16.68 14.09 9.44
CA GLU A 2 15.38 13.54 9.06
C GLU A 2 15.42 12.04 9.36
N SER A 3 14.48 11.55 10.17
CA SER A 3 14.39 10.14 10.51
C SER A 3 13.96 9.36 9.27
N ARG A 4 14.90 8.66 8.64
CA ARG A 4 14.59 7.73 7.55
C ARG A 4 13.71 6.60 8.08
N LEU A 5 12.78 6.14 7.26
CA LEU A 5 11.87 5.04 7.56
C LEU A 5 12.35 3.78 6.85
N SER A 6 12.62 2.71 7.61
CA SER A 6 12.91 1.39 7.03
C SER A 6 11.61 0.68 6.68
N LEU A 7 11.49 0.27 5.41
CA LEU A 7 10.41 -0.55 4.88
C LEU A 7 10.98 -1.88 4.38
N GLN A 8 10.30 -2.97 4.70
CA GLN A 8 10.69 -4.31 4.25
C GLN A 8 10.33 -4.49 2.77
N ALA A 9 11.25 -5.10 2.02
CA ALA A 9 11.00 -5.48 0.63
C ALA A 9 10.09 -6.71 0.57
N GLN A 10 9.15 -6.70 -0.37
CA GLN A 10 8.42 -7.88 -0.83
C GLN A 10 8.71 -8.04 -2.32
N THR A 11 8.94 -9.24 -2.82
CA THR A 11 9.34 -9.45 -4.22
C THR A 11 8.72 -10.72 -4.78
N ASN A 12 8.49 -10.74 -6.09
CA ASN A 12 8.14 -11.94 -6.85
C ASN A 12 9.34 -12.53 -7.62
N SER A 13 10.54 -11.99 -7.40
CA SER A 13 11.77 -12.44 -8.05
C SER A 13 12.54 -13.46 -7.23
N ASP A 14 13.24 -14.36 -7.92
CA ASP A 14 14.33 -15.16 -7.36
C ASP A 14 15.70 -14.45 -7.50
N ASP A 15 15.74 -13.27 -8.13
CA ASP A 15 16.93 -12.42 -8.28
C ASP A 15 17.38 -11.88 -6.90
N ILE A 16 18.62 -11.38 -6.85
CA ILE A 16 19.14 -10.75 -5.63
C ILE A 16 18.33 -9.50 -5.28
N THR A 17 17.72 -9.49 -4.10
CA THR A 17 16.88 -8.39 -3.61
C THR A 17 17.38 -7.85 -2.28
N PRO A 18 17.30 -6.54 -2.04
CA PRO A 18 17.51 -5.99 -0.70
C PRO A 18 16.43 -6.50 0.26
N GLU A 19 16.77 -6.60 1.55
CA GLU A 19 15.79 -6.98 2.57
C GLU A 19 14.92 -5.79 2.99
N TYR A 20 15.52 -4.58 3.00
CA TYR A 20 14.85 -3.33 3.37
C TYR A 20 15.30 -2.18 2.49
N ALA A 21 14.54 -1.08 2.52
CA ALA A 21 14.95 0.20 1.99
C ALA A 21 14.58 1.34 2.95
N LEU A 22 15.44 2.37 2.99
CA LEU A 22 15.26 3.58 3.78
C LEU A 22 14.63 4.67 2.92
N PHE A 23 13.44 5.12 3.32
CA PHE A 23 12.69 6.18 2.63
C PHE A 23 12.59 7.45 3.47
N ASN A 24 12.29 8.59 2.82
CA ASN A 24 11.89 9.80 3.51
C ASN A 24 10.38 9.75 3.82
N PRO A 25 9.95 9.56 5.08
CA PRO A 25 8.53 9.47 5.40
C PRO A 25 7.76 10.78 5.11
N ILE A 26 8.42 11.94 5.18
CA ILE A 26 7.80 13.24 4.91
C ILE A 26 7.39 13.33 3.44
N GLU A 27 8.22 12.84 2.53
CA GLU A 27 7.92 12.79 1.10
C GLU A 27 6.72 11.88 0.83
N LEU A 28 6.69 10.69 1.45
CA LEU A 28 5.59 9.75 1.29
C LEU A 28 4.28 10.29 1.86
N ASP A 29 4.32 10.97 3.01
CA ASP A 29 3.16 11.67 3.57
C ASP A 29 2.64 12.76 2.63
N HIS A 30 3.53 13.57 2.03
CA HIS A 30 3.13 14.58 1.04
C HIS A 30 2.47 13.98 -0.20
N LEU A 31 2.92 12.81 -0.67
CA LEU A 31 2.27 12.10 -1.78
C LEU A 31 0.84 11.69 -1.40
N ILE A 32 0.65 11.16 -0.19
CA ILE A 32 -0.68 10.78 0.32
C ILE A 32 -1.61 12.00 0.41
N GLU A 33 -1.13 13.15 0.90
CA GLU A 33 -1.93 14.38 0.98
C GLU A 33 -2.34 14.91 -0.41
N LYS A 34 -1.42 14.86 -1.39
CA LYS A 34 -1.76 15.19 -2.79
C LYS A 34 -2.82 14.26 -3.34
N ALA A 35 -2.69 12.95 -3.10
CA ALA A 35 -3.66 11.97 -3.57
C ALA A 35 -5.03 12.14 -2.89
N LYS A 36 -5.08 12.45 -1.58
CA LYS A 36 -6.32 12.80 -0.87
C LYS A 36 -7.04 13.94 -1.57
N ALA A 37 -6.35 15.04 -1.84
CA ALA A 37 -6.94 16.21 -2.47
C ALA A 37 -7.54 15.93 -3.85
N ILE A 38 -7.04 14.91 -4.57
CA ILE A 38 -7.57 14.49 -5.87
C ILE A 38 -8.73 13.50 -5.71
N LEU A 39 -8.59 12.52 -4.81
CA LEU A 39 -9.57 11.45 -4.60
C LEU A 39 -10.81 11.90 -3.81
N ASP A 40 -10.74 13.01 -3.07
CA ASP A 40 -11.86 13.56 -2.30
C ASP A 40 -12.96 14.18 -3.20
N TRP A 41 -12.75 14.27 -4.52
CA TRP A 41 -13.69 14.89 -5.48
C TRP A 41 -14.90 14.02 -5.86
N GLY A 42 -15.27 13.05 -5.03
CA GLY A 42 -16.59 12.41 -5.06
C GLY A 42 -16.77 11.27 -6.06
N ASP A 43 -15.79 10.98 -6.92
CA ASP A 43 -15.80 9.77 -7.74
C ASP A 43 -15.19 8.60 -6.97
N THR A 44 -16.05 7.82 -6.31
CA THR A 44 -15.66 6.66 -5.51
C THR A 44 -15.10 5.49 -6.34
N SER A 45 -15.10 5.59 -7.68
CA SER A 45 -14.56 4.54 -8.55
C SER A 45 -13.02 4.54 -8.62
N ILE A 46 -12.37 5.67 -8.33
CA ILE A 46 -10.90 5.80 -8.36
C ILE A 46 -10.32 5.34 -7.03
N LYS A 47 -9.64 4.19 -7.04
CA LYS A 47 -9.07 3.55 -5.82
C LYS A 47 -7.66 4.04 -5.48
N TYR A 48 -6.90 4.48 -6.48
CA TYR A 48 -5.53 4.97 -6.34
C TYR A 48 -5.12 5.78 -7.57
N ILE A 49 -4.00 6.48 -7.45
CA ILE A 49 -3.34 7.23 -8.51
C ILE A 49 -1.97 6.58 -8.75
N ALA A 50 -1.68 6.25 -10.01
CA ALA A 50 -0.34 5.85 -10.42
C ALA A 50 0.49 7.10 -10.73
N ILE A 51 1.61 7.27 -10.02
CA ILE A 51 2.55 8.36 -10.23
C ILE A 51 3.86 7.75 -10.73
N VAL A 52 4.32 8.20 -11.89
CA VAL A 52 5.66 7.87 -12.39
C VAL A 52 6.59 8.97 -11.89
N GLN A 53 7.21 8.71 -10.73
CA GLN A 53 8.16 9.61 -10.09
C GLN A 53 9.23 8.76 -9.39
N ASP A 54 10.49 9.20 -9.51
CA ASP A 54 11.59 8.63 -8.73
C ASP A 54 11.43 8.98 -7.25
N VAL A 55 11.45 7.95 -6.40
CA VAL A 55 11.51 8.12 -4.94
C VAL A 55 12.91 7.75 -4.50
N GLU A 56 13.57 8.67 -3.80
CA GLU A 56 14.91 8.42 -3.29
C GLU A 56 14.88 7.46 -2.10
N CYS A 57 15.58 6.34 -2.24
CA CYS A 57 15.78 5.38 -1.17
C CYS A 57 17.21 4.85 -1.11
N ASP A 58 17.59 4.35 0.06
CA ASP A 58 18.81 3.58 0.23
C ASP A 58 18.47 2.12 0.54
N PHE A 59 19.00 1.19 -0.24
CA PHE A 59 18.82 -0.24 -0.04
C PHE A 59 19.70 -0.76 1.09
N ILE A 60 19.13 -1.60 1.93
CA ILE A 60 19.81 -2.28 3.04
C ILE A 60 19.91 -3.77 2.72
N ASP A 61 21.09 -4.34 2.91
CA ASP A 61 21.30 -5.78 2.79
C ASP A 61 21.02 -6.56 4.09
N GLY A 62 21.16 -7.88 4.05
CA GLY A 62 20.88 -8.75 5.20
C GLY A 62 21.82 -8.58 6.39
N ASP A 63 22.93 -7.85 6.23
CA ASP A 63 23.83 -7.49 7.33
C ASP A 63 23.41 -6.16 8.00
N GLY A 64 22.43 -5.46 7.43
CA GLY A 64 21.90 -4.20 7.94
C GLY A 64 22.61 -2.96 7.39
N ASP A 65 23.50 -3.12 6.42
CA ASP A 65 24.30 -2.03 5.85
C ASP A 65 23.65 -1.47 4.58
N VAL A 66 23.80 -0.15 4.39
CA VAL A 66 23.37 0.53 3.16
C VAL A 66 24.30 0.12 2.01
N ASN A 67 23.74 -0.49 0.96
CA ASN A 67 24.51 -1.09 -0.13
C ASN A 67 23.81 -0.96 -1.49
N ASN A 68 23.68 0.27 -1.99
CA ASN A 68 23.02 0.56 -3.26
C ASN A 68 23.75 -0.06 -4.48
N GLU A 69 25.08 -0.18 -4.41
CA GLU A 69 25.91 -0.74 -5.50
C GLU A 69 25.64 -2.22 -5.76
N ARG A 70 25.09 -2.94 -4.77
CA ARG A 70 24.73 -4.36 -4.88
C ARG A 70 23.44 -4.59 -5.66
N TYR A 71 22.59 -3.56 -5.81
CA TYR A 71 21.26 -3.66 -6.40
C TYR A 71 21.05 -2.73 -7.61
N PRO A 72 21.99 -2.66 -8.58
CA PRO A 72 21.92 -1.69 -9.67
C PRO A 72 20.81 -1.99 -10.69
N GLN A 73 20.23 -3.18 -10.63
CA GLN A 73 19.22 -3.67 -11.59
C GLN A 73 17.79 -3.29 -11.20
N TRP A 74 17.57 -2.74 -10.00
CA TRP A 74 16.25 -2.39 -9.50
C TRP A 74 15.98 -0.90 -9.71
N PHE A 75 15.02 -0.59 -10.58
CA PHE A 75 14.68 0.79 -10.95
C PHE A 75 13.29 1.17 -10.44
N PRO A 76 13.08 2.40 -9.95
CA PRO A 76 11.75 2.86 -9.60
C PRO A 76 10.87 2.84 -10.85
N SER A 77 9.71 2.19 -10.76
CA SER A 77 8.78 2.00 -11.89
C SER A 77 7.53 2.86 -11.69
N VAL A 78 6.77 2.58 -10.63
CA VAL A 78 5.52 3.28 -10.35
C VAL A 78 5.27 3.41 -8.86
N LEU A 79 4.67 4.54 -8.47
CA LEU A 79 4.12 4.73 -7.15
C LEU A 79 2.60 4.62 -7.24
N HIS A 80 2.04 3.72 -6.47
CA HIS A 80 0.60 3.65 -6.31
C HIS A 80 0.20 4.35 -5.01
N VAL A 81 -0.41 5.52 -5.14
CA VAL A 81 -0.76 6.37 -4.01
C VAL A 81 -2.27 6.43 -3.84
N ASN A 82 -2.72 6.23 -2.60
CA ASN A 82 -4.09 6.53 -2.22
C ASN A 82 -4.12 7.36 -0.93
N GLN A 83 -5.30 7.67 -0.44
CA GLN A 83 -5.48 8.49 0.77
C GLN A 83 -5.01 7.83 2.09
N TYR A 84 -4.52 6.59 2.04
CA TYR A 84 -4.14 5.79 3.19
C TYR A 84 -2.65 5.40 3.17
N GLY A 85 -2.03 5.35 2.00
CA GLY A 85 -0.67 4.87 1.87
C GLY A 85 -0.09 5.00 0.46
N VAL A 86 1.16 4.56 0.35
CA VAL A 86 1.95 4.49 -0.87
C VAL A 86 2.45 3.05 -1.03
N ASN A 87 2.25 2.45 -2.20
CA ASN A 87 3.06 1.32 -2.64
C ASN A 87 4.12 1.83 -3.60
N ILE A 88 5.37 1.50 -3.32
CA ILE A 88 6.54 1.90 -4.10
C ILE A 88 6.99 0.65 -4.86
N VAL A 89 6.97 0.69 -6.19
CA VAL A 89 7.31 -0.46 -7.03
C VAL A 89 8.65 -0.19 -7.73
N PHE A 90 9.56 -1.14 -7.58
CA PHE A 90 10.80 -1.24 -8.34
C PHE A 90 10.69 -2.41 -9.30
N GLU A 91 11.18 -2.23 -10.53
CA GLU A 91 11.21 -3.27 -11.56
C GLU A 91 12.66 -3.67 -11.84
N HIS A 92 12.90 -4.97 -11.95
CA HIS A 92 14.19 -5.52 -12.31
C HIS A 92 14.41 -5.40 -13.83
N HIS A 93 15.51 -4.74 -14.23
CA HIS A 93 15.78 -4.40 -15.62
C HIS A 93 15.75 -5.60 -16.59
N ASP A 94 16.33 -6.72 -16.19
CA ASP A 94 16.53 -7.86 -17.10
C ASP A 94 15.32 -8.81 -17.13
N SER A 95 14.61 -8.93 -16.00
CA SER A 95 13.61 -9.97 -15.78
C SER A 95 12.17 -9.44 -15.74
N GLY A 96 12.00 -8.12 -15.55
CA GLY A 96 10.69 -7.50 -15.38
C GLY A 96 10.00 -7.88 -14.07
N HIS A 97 10.69 -8.58 -13.17
CA HIS A 97 10.15 -8.87 -11.84
C HIS A 97 10.03 -7.59 -11.00
N GLU A 98 9.16 -7.65 -10.02
CA GLU A 98 8.77 -6.49 -9.22
C GLU A 98 9.15 -6.69 -7.75
N MET A 99 9.67 -5.62 -7.17
CA MET A 99 9.92 -5.46 -5.75
C MET A 99 9.08 -4.31 -5.21
N PHE A 100 8.43 -4.53 -4.08
CA PHE A 100 7.42 -3.64 -3.53
C PHE A 100 7.79 -3.23 -2.11
N PHE A 101 7.58 -1.95 -1.80
CA PHE A 101 7.62 -1.41 -0.45
C PHE A 101 6.29 -0.74 -0.11
N GLU A 102 5.79 -1.03 1.08
CA GLU A 102 4.48 -0.59 1.53
C GLU A 102 4.62 0.44 2.66
N TYR A 103 4.10 1.64 2.43
CA TYR A 103 4.03 2.69 3.45
C TYR A 103 2.59 3.05 3.80
N ALA A 104 2.27 2.97 5.09
CA ALA A 104 1.08 3.55 5.67
C ALA A 104 1.46 4.33 6.95
N PRO A 105 0.99 5.58 7.13
CA PRO A 105 1.27 6.35 8.34
C PRO A 105 0.79 5.60 9.59
N LYS A 106 1.61 5.56 10.65
CA LYS A 106 1.37 4.78 11.90
C LYS A 106 0.01 5.03 12.57
N HIS A 107 -0.70 6.11 12.23
CA HIS A 107 -2.05 6.40 12.72
C HIS A 107 -3.19 5.69 11.99
N LYS A 108 -2.92 4.79 11.03
CA LYS A 108 -3.97 4.03 10.31
C LYS A 108 -3.74 2.52 10.26
N ALA A 109 -2.93 1.96 11.17
CA ALA A 109 -2.69 0.52 11.31
C ALA A 109 -3.91 -0.31 11.82
N ALA A 110 -5.10 0.29 11.91
CA ALA A 110 -6.32 -0.40 12.32
C ALA A 110 -7.14 -0.86 11.10
N LEU A 111 -6.59 -1.78 10.30
CA LEU A 111 -7.39 -2.48 9.26
C LEU A 111 -7.93 -3.84 9.74
N HIS A 112 -7.54 -4.31 10.93
CA HIS A 112 -8.11 -5.47 11.60
C HIS A 112 -9.46 -5.17 12.27
N VAL A 113 -10.39 -4.59 11.53
CA VAL A 113 -11.77 -4.40 12.01
C VAL A 113 -12.59 -5.57 11.48
N LYS A 114 -13.10 -6.42 12.39
CA LYS A 114 -14.18 -7.36 12.05
C LYS A 114 -15.40 -6.54 11.66
N ALA A 115 -15.91 -6.77 10.47
CA ALA A 115 -16.98 -6.00 9.87
C ALA A 115 -18.11 -6.93 9.47
N ASP A 116 -19.36 -6.52 9.66
CA ASP A 116 -20.51 -7.28 9.19
C ASP A 116 -20.56 -7.27 7.66
N CYS A 117 -20.79 -8.43 7.06
CA CYS A 117 -20.97 -8.54 5.63
C CYS A 117 -22.30 -7.87 5.21
N PRO A 118 -22.32 -7.03 4.16
CA PRO A 118 -23.57 -6.42 3.71
C PRO A 118 -24.54 -7.43 3.07
N ASN A 119 -24.05 -8.61 2.68
CA ASN A 119 -24.83 -9.60 1.92
C ASN A 119 -25.27 -10.82 2.76
N CYS A 120 -24.75 -11.00 3.97
CA CYS A 120 -25.13 -12.10 4.86
C CYS A 120 -24.86 -11.76 6.32
N GLU A 121 -25.33 -12.60 7.25
CA GLU A 121 -25.13 -12.43 8.70
C GLU A 121 -23.72 -12.83 9.20
N ASP A 122 -22.76 -12.98 8.27
CA ASP A 122 -21.37 -13.33 8.61
C ASP A 122 -20.47 -12.08 8.59
N TYR A 123 -19.20 -12.25 8.96
CA TYR A 123 -18.22 -11.18 8.94
C TYR A 123 -17.35 -11.19 7.68
N LEU A 124 -16.79 -10.03 7.39
CA LEU A 124 -15.73 -9.83 6.42
C LEU A 124 -14.37 -10.07 7.10
N GLU A 125 -13.56 -10.89 6.46
CA GLU A 125 -12.16 -11.09 6.80
C GLU A 125 -11.31 -10.12 5.97
N PHE A 126 -10.32 -9.50 6.61
CA PHE A 126 -9.35 -8.71 5.87
C PHE A 126 -8.36 -9.64 5.17
N GLU A 127 -8.37 -9.63 3.85
CA GLU A 127 -7.42 -10.34 3.00
C GLU A 127 -6.40 -9.34 2.49
N SER A 128 -5.19 -9.40 3.05
CA SER A 128 -4.03 -8.73 2.50
C SER A 128 -3.41 -9.62 1.43
N ALA A 129 -3.49 -9.20 0.17
CA ALA A 129 -2.62 -9.80 -0.84
C ALA A 129 -1.18 -9.32 -0.56
N PRO A 130 -0.17 -10.20 -0.64
CA PRO A 130 1.22 -9.78 -0.56
C PRO A 130 1.50 -8.67 -1.57
N GLY A 131 2.16 -7.60 -1.11
CA GLY A 131 2.78 -6.58 -1.96
C GLY A 131 1.90 -5.43 -2.49
N MET A 132 0.60 -5.34 -2.18
CA MET A 132 -0.18 -4.15 -2.55
C MET A 132 -1.35 -3.81 -1.61
N PHE A 133 -1.31 -2.64 -0.94
CA PHE A 133 -2.49 -2.06 -0.27
C PHE A 133 -3.72 -1.91 -1.18
N ILE A 134 -3.54 -1.79 -2.49
CA ILE A 134 -4.63 -1.67 -3.48
C ILE A 134 -5.40 -2.99 -3.62
N ARG A 135 -4.72 -4.12 -3.41
CA ARG A 135 -5.31 -5.46 -3.48
C ARG A 135 -5.89 -5.90 -2.14
N ASN A 136 -5.71 -5.11 -1.08
CA ASN A 136 -6.34 -5.36 0.20
C ASN A 136 -7.85 -5.22 0.08
N LYS A 137 -8.53 -6.31 0.39
CA LYS A 137 -9.99 -6.39 0.34
C LYS A 137 -10.50 -7.06 1.61
N TYR A 138 -11.73 -6.73 1.93
CA TYR A 138 -12.56 -7.43 2.88
C TYR A 138 -13.30 -8.52 2.10
N LEU A 139 -13.06 -9.78 2.43
CA LEU A 139 -13.71 -10.94 1.82
C LEU A 139 -14.60 -11.61 2.85
N CYS A 140 -15.87 -11.82 2.52
CA CYS A 140 -16.74 -12.71 3.29
C CYS A 140 -16.58 -14.13 2.78
N ARG A 141 -16.03 -15.03 3.61
CA ARG A 141 -15.82 -16.44 3.24
C ARG A 141 -17.13 -17.21 3.01
N ASN A 142 -18.24 -16.75 3.57
CA ASN A 142 -19.54 -17.42 3.47
C ASN A 142 -20.29 -17.09 2.17
N CYS A 143 -20.38 -15.81 1.79
CA CYS A 143 -21.11 -15.41 0.58
C CYS A 143 -20.21 -15.00 -0.60
N GLY A 144 -18.89 -14.96 -0.42
CA GLY A 144 -17.93 -14.53 -1.44
C GLY A 144 -17.97 -13.02 -1.73
N CYS A 145 -18.63 -12.22 -0.88
CA CYS A 145 -18.66 -10.76 -1.03
C CYS A 145 -17.25 -10.19 -0.85
N GLU A 146 -16.82 -9.36 -1.80
CA GLU A 146 -15.55 -8.64 -1.77
C GLU A 146 -15.80 -7.14 -1.69
N LEU A 147 -15.15 -6.46 -0.75
CA LEU A 147 -15.17 -5.02 -0.61
C LEU A 147 -13.74 -4.50 -0.51
N SER A 148 -13.38 -3.54 -1.34
CA SER A 148 -12.19 -2.74 -1.10
C SER A 148 -12.34 -1.90 0.18
N ILE A 149 -11.23 -1.48 0.76
CA ILE A 149 -11.21 -0.63 1.96
C ILE A 149 -12.10 0.63 1.81
N PRO A 150 -12.09 1.37 0.68
CA PRO A 150 -12.99 2.51 0.49
C PRO A 150 -14.47 2.14 0.49
N GLU A 151 -14.84 1.02 -0.16
CA GLU A 151 -16.23 0.53 -0.22
C GLU A 151 -16.73 0.16 1.18
N TYR A 152 -15.92 -0.55 1.96
CA TYR A 152 -16.23 -0.87 3.36
C TYR A 152 -16.48 0.39 4.22
N GLN A 153 -15.59 1.38 4.14
CA GLN A 153 -15.74 2.62 4.93
C GLN A 153 -16.93 3.48 4.46
N SER A 154 -17.28 3.44 3.18
CA SER A 154 -18.50 4.08 2.66
C SER A 154 -19.76 3.46 3.27
N LEU A 155 -19.81 2.12 3.36
CA LEU A 155 -20.91 1.41 4.01
C LEU A 155 -21.01 1.74 5.51
N GLN A 156 -19.89 1.76 6.23
CA GLN A 156 -19.86 2.15 7.64
C GLN A 156 -20.41 3.56 7.87
N ARG A 157 -20.03 4.54 7.02
CA ARG A 157 -20.53 5.91 7.11
C ARG A 157 -22.04 6.00 6.89
N LYS A 158 -22.60 5.24 5.93
CA LYS A 158 -24.05 5.18 5.68
C LYS A 158 -24.82 4.59 6.86
N GLN A 159 -24.33 3.49 7.44
CA GLN A 159 -24.99 2.86 8.59
C GLN A 159 -25.04 3.74 9.84
N VAL A 160 -24.07 4.64 10.02
CA VAL A 160 -24.07 5.62 11.11
C VAL A 160 -25.08 6.75 10.86
N THR A 161 -25.25 7.17 9.60
CA THR A 161 -26.18 8.26 9.23
C THR A 161 -27.64 7.81 9.22
N GLU A 162 -27.92 6.53 8.95
CA GLU A 162 -29.29 5.98 8.98
C GLU A 162 -29.81 5.67 10.39
N LYS A 163 -28.94 5.76 11.41
CA LYS A 163 -29.30 5.56 12.84
C LYS A 163 -29.55 6.87 13.60
N GLN A 164 -29.54 8.02 12.92
CA GLN A 164 -29.87 9.35 13.48
C GLN A 164 -31.24 9.81 12.99
#